data_AF-A0A2Z6AXH7-F1
#
_entry.id   AF-A0A2Z6AXH7-F1
#
_cell.length_a   1.000
_cell.length_b   1.000
_cell.length_c   1.000
_cell.angle_alpha   90.00
_cell.angle_beta   90.00
_cell.angle_gamma   90.00
#
_symmetry.space_group_name_H-M   'P 1'
#
loop_
_entity.id
_entity.type
_entity.pdbx_description
1 polymer ?
#
loop_
_entity_poly.entity_id
_entity_poly.type
_entity_poly.pdbx_seq_one_letter_code
_entity_poly.pdbx_strand_id
1 'polypeptide(L)'
;MQLTVEISGYKDEIVISSVPQAFLAKVVRHCYGKNNTPYFAHNCFKGVLYFDEGLSRKFAESVGYEWKGWWDENRFYHGSAFVLDDSMSITVKIDGESIQEIYPNKIAVDETPVSPAPMLSQINKDELLILMGSVDKGTLNWTLDDVKGDFKPSLLSVCVETFPSFGLEDRLLSSITYNGIPLTAGTDTTKGKRMIEPVVLNPQGDDLDLDDMIEGFELE
;
A
#
# COMPACT_ATOMS: atom_id res chain seq x y z
N MET A 1 -18.97 29.21 -1.19
CA MET A 1 -19.50 27.88 -0.82
C MET A 1 -18.30 26.99 -0.58
N GLN A 2 -18.36 26.17 0.45
CA GLN A 2 -17.39 25.11 0.70
C GLN A 2 -17.88 23.82 0.06
N LEU A 3 -17.05 23.23 -0.80
CA LEU A 3 -17.25 21.89 -1.33
C LEU A 3 -16.56 20.89 -0.40
N THR A 4 -17.28 19.84 -0.03
CA THR A 4 -16.72 18.68 0.68
C THR A 4 -17.03 17.42 -0.11
N VAL A 5 -15.99 16.62 -0.38
CA VAL A 5 -16.10 15.27 -0.95
C VAL A 5 -15.76 14.29 0.16
N GLU A 6 -16.78 13.61 0.67
CA GLU A 6 -16.63 12.54 1.67
C GLU A 6 -16.47 11.22 0.93
N ILE A 7 -15.37 10.51 1.20
CA ILE A 7 -15.12 9.17 0.68
C ILE A 7 -15.18 8.16 1.81
N SER A 8 -15.79 7.00 1.56
CA SER A 8 -15.84 5.88 2.50
C SER A 8 -15.63 4.58 1.75
N GLY A 9 -14.76 3.71 2.26
CA GLY A 9 -14.35 2.50 1.55
C GLY A 9 -13.13 1.83 2.18
N TYR A 10 -12.49 0.97 1.38
CA TYR A 10 -11.20 0.37 1.74
C TYR A 10 -10.08 1.40 1.65
N LYS A 11 -9.13 1.27 2.56
CA LYS A 11 -7.95 2.12 2.65
C LYS A 11 -6.72 1.24 2.77
N ASP A 12 -5.79 1.43 1.86
CA ASP A 12 -4.54 0.69 1.87
C ASP A 12 -3.43 1.53 2.47
N GLU A 13 -2.57 0.85 3.20
CA GLU A 13 -1.30 1.29 3.70
C GLU A 13 -0.24 0.50 2.95
N ILE A 14 0.61 1.17 2.17
CA ILE A 14 1.64 0.52 1.35
C ILE A 14 3.01 1.08 1.71
N VAL A 15 3.96 0.18 1.86
CA VAL A 15 5.38 0.45 2.07
C VAL A 15 6.17 -0.31 1.03
N ILE A 16 7.10 0.38 0.34
CA ILE A 16 8.08 -0.28 -0.53
C ILE A 16 9.48 0.04 0.00
N SER A 17 10.27 -1.00 0.20
CA SER A 17 11.60 -0.89 0.77
C SER A 17 12.55 -1.96 0.24
N SER A 18 13.79 -1.90 0.69
CA SER A 18 14.79 -2.94 0.49
C SER A 18 15.08 -3.65 1.80
N VAL A 19 15.21 -4.97 1.75
CA VAL A 19 15.63 -5.77 2.90
C VAL A 19 16.75 -6.73 2.48
N PRO A 20 17.70 -7.07 3.37
CA PRO A 20 18.71 -8.07 3.04
C PRO A 20 18.07 -9.43 2.75
N GLN A 21 18.50 -10.09 1.67
CA GLN A 21 18.04 -11.43 1.31
C GLN A 21 18.24 -12.41 2.48
N ALA A 22 19.38 -12.31 3.18
CA ALA A 22 19.70 -13.15 4.32
C ALA A 22 18.71 -12.99 5.50
N PHE A 23 18.10 -11.81 5.67
CA PHE A 23 17.08 -11.58 6.68
C PHE A 23 15.80 -12.32 6.33
N LEU A 24 15.24 -12.10 5.13
CA LEU A 24 14.01 -12.78 4.71
C LEU A 24 14.18 -14.31 4.70
N ALA A 25 15.33 -14.81 4.24
CA ALA A 25 15.63 -16.24 4.24
C ALA A 25 15.58 -16.86 5.65
N LYS A 26 16.01 -16.14 6.70
CA LYS A 26 15.88 -16.62 8.09
C LYS A 26 14.42 -16.72 8.53
N VAL A 27 13.60 -15.74 8.15
CA VAL A 27 12.15 -15.77 8.43
C VAL A 27 11.50 -16.94 7.71
N VAL A 28 11.78 -17.12 6.41
CA VAL A 28 11.24 -18.21 5.60
C VAL A 28 11.62 -19.57 6.19
N ARG A 29 12.91 -19.83 6.44
CA ARG A 29 13.37 -21.09 7.05
C ARG A 29 12.71 -21.37 8.39
N HIS A 30 12.51 -20.32 9.22
CA HIS A 30 11.80 -20.48 10.48
C HIS A 30 10.37 -20.95 10.27
N CYS A 31 9.67 -20.36 9.31
CA CYS A 31 8.27 -20.66 9.05
C CYS A 31 8.08 -22.02 8.37
N TYR A 32 8.93 -22.42 7.43
CA TYR A 32 8.90 -23.76 6.85
C TYR A 32 9.40 -24.84 7.83
N GLY A 33 10.32 -24.51 8.72
CA GLY A 33 10.77 -25.44 9.78
C GLY A 33 9.68 -25.74 10.82
N LYS A 34 8.65 -24.89 10.94
CA LYS A 34 7.53 -25.06 11.88
C LYS A 34 6.25 -25.61 11.24
N ASN A 35 6.11 -25.51 9.92
CA ASN A 35 4.84 -25.74 9.25
C ASN A 35 5.01 -26.73 8.10
N ASN A 36 4.06 -27.65 8.00
CA ASN A 36 4.13 -28.75 7.04
C ASN A 36 3.45 -28.45 5.69
N THR A 37 2.90 -27.23 5.52
CA THR A 37 2.27 -26.81 4.25
C THR A 37 2.67 -25.38 3.90
N PRO A 38 2.75 -25.03 2.59
CA PRO A 38 3.03 -23.67 2.14
C PRO A 38 2.06 -22.65 2.75
N TYR A 39 0.76 -22.95 2.78
CA TYR A 39 -0.25 -22.06 3.36
C TYR A 39 0.05 -21.64 4.82
N PHE A 40 0.46 -22.57 5.67
CA PHE A 40 0.80 -22.25 7.06
C PHE A 40 2.15 -21.53 7.18
N ALA A 41 3.11 -21.86 6.31
CA ALA A 41 4.39 -21.17 6.26
C ALA A 41 4.24 -19.70 5.81
N HIS A 42 3.44 -19.41 4.77
CA HIS A 42 3.11 -18.06 4.32
C HIS A 42 2.41 -17.24 5.41
N ASN A 43 1.42 -17.82 6.09
CA ASN A 43 0.77 -17.13 7.21
C ASN A 43 1.73 -16.90 8.39
N CYS A 44 2.65 -17.82 8.67
CA CYS A 44 3.72 -17.59 9.63
C CYS A 44 4.63 -16.46 9.17
N PHE A 45 5.06 -16.42 7.92
CA PHE A 45 5.96 -15.41 7.36
C PHE A 45 5.36 -14.01 7.50
N LYS A 46 4.11 -13.85 7.07
CA LYS A 46 3.30 -12.65 7.29
C LYS A 46 3.16 -12.33 8.78
N GLY A 47 2.90 -13.35 9.61
CA GLY A 47 2.87 -13.24 11.07
C GLY A 47 4.12 -12.60 11.65
N VAL A 48 5.29 -13.07 11.22
CA VAL A 48 6.59 -12.59 11.70
C VAL A 48 6.85 -11.17 11.23
N LEU A 49 6.69 -10.87 9.94
CA LEU A 49 6.99 -9.54 9.39
C LEU A 49 6.08 -8.43 9.95
N TYR A 50 4.77 -8.69 10.04
CA TYR A 50 3.81 -7.63 10.40
C TYR A 50 3.48 -7.55 11.89
N PHE A 51 3.61 -8.65 12.65
CA PHE A 51 3.08 -8.73 14.03
C PHE A 51 4.12 -9.12 15.08
N ASP A 52 5.06 -10.02 14.78
CA ASP A 52 6.10 -10.42 15.72
C ASP A 52 7.39 -9.60 15.54
N GLU A 53 7.32 -8.33 15.94
CA GLU A 53 8.48 -7.43 15.87
C GLU A 53 9.69 -7.97 16.63
N GLY A 54 9.47 -8.65 17.75
CA GLY A 54 10.55 -9.20 18.57
C GLY A 54 11.32 -10.30 17.84
N LEU A 55 10.61 -11.18 17.13
CA LEU A 55 11.24 -12.22 16.33
C LEU A 55 11.89 -11.66 15.06
N SER A 56 11.21 -10.75 14.36
CA SER A 56 11.76 -10.08 13.17
C SER A 56 13.07 -9.34 13.48
N ARG A 57 13.11 -8.55 14.57
CA ARG A 57 14.34 -7.86 15.01
C ARG A 57 15.47 -8.83 15.30
N LYS A 58 15.21 -9.95 16.00
CA LYS A 58 16.24 -10.97 16.26
C LYS A 58 16.83 -11.55 14.98
N PHE A 59 15.99 -11.83 13.98
CA PHE A 59 16.49 -12.34 12.69
C PHE A 59 17.29 -11.29 11.94
N ALA A 60 16.84 -10.03 11.92
CA ALA A 60 17.56 -8.91 11.31
C ALA A 60 18.92 -8.66 11.98
N GLU A 61 18.97 -8.56 13.31
CA GLU A 61 20.21 -8.34 14.07
C GLU A 61 21.25 -9.43 13.79
N SER A 62 20.80 -10.68 13.64
CA SER A 62 21.67 -11.82 13.37
C SER A 62 22.34 -11.80 11.99
N VAL A 63 21.95 -10.89 11.11
CA VAL A 63 22.59 -10.63 9.80
C VAL A 63 23.12 -9.20 9.70
N GLY A 64 23.25 -8.50 10.82
CA GLY A 64 23.77 -7.12 10.87
C GLY A 64 22.80 -6.07 10.33
N TYR A 65 21.50 -6.37 10.28
CA TYR A 65 20.45 -5.48 9.79
C TYR A 65 19.57 -4.97 10.94
N GLU A 66 19.13 -3.73 10.85
CA GLU A 66 18.23 -3.10 11.82
C GLU A 66 16.80 -3.07 11.27
N TRP A 67 15.95 -3.98 11.75
CA TRP A 67 14.53 -3.99 11.39
C TRP A 67 13.73 -3.02 12.25
N LYS A 68 13.06 -2.05 11.63
CA LYS A 68 12.29 -1.02 12.35
C LYS A 68 10.81 -1.34 12.52
N GLY A 69 10.35 -2.43 11.91
CA GLY A 69 8.93 -2.74 11.75
C GLY A 69 8.45 -2.34 10.36
N TRP A 70 7.49 -3.08 9.82
CA TRP A 70 7.10 -2.98 8.41
C TRP A 70 6.67 -1.57 7.98
N TRP A 71 6.02 -0.81 8.87
CA TRP A 71 5.52 0.54 8.58
C TRP A 71 6.65 1.58 8.51
N ASP A 72 7.65 1.43 9.39
CA ASP A 72 8.80 2.33 9.48
C ASP A 72 9.94 1.92 8.55
N GLU A 73 9.84 0.74 7.92
CA GLU A 73 10.79 0.25 6.93
C GLU A 73 10.50 0.85 5.56
N ASN A 74 10.62 2.17 5.39
CA ASN A 74 10.04 2.89 4.27
C ASN A 74 11.05 3.57 3.33
N ARG A 75 12.03 2.81 2.82
CA ARG A 75 13.14 3.35 2.01
C ARG A 75 12.71 4.05 0.71
N PHE A 76 11.71 3.53 0.00
CA PHE A 76 11.36 4.01 -1.35
C PHE A 76 9.96 4.57 -1.47
N TYR A 77 8.99 3.98 -0.79
CA TYR A 77 7.60 4.41 -0.84
C TYR A 77 6.93 4.21 0.52
N HIS A 78 6.09 5.17 0.88
CA HIS A 78 5.25 5.12 2.06
C HIS A 78 3.96 5.90 1.78
N GLY A 79 2.84 5.19 1.74
CA GLY A 79 1.57 5.79 1.38
C GLY A 79 0.42 5.18 2.15
N SER A 80 -0.60 5.99 2.39
CA SER A 80 -1.87 5.54 2.93
C SER A 80 -3.01 6.24 2.21
N ALA A 81 -3.83 5.49 1.49
CA ALA A 81 -4.78 6.04 0.53
C ALA A 81 -6.00 5.13 0.37
N PHE A 82 -7.13 5.72 -0.04
CA PHE A 82 -8.36 4.97 -0.28
C PHE A 82 -8.33 4.28 -1.65
N VAL A 83 -8.87 3.07 -1.72
CA VAL A 83 -8.94 2.29 -2.96
C VAL A 83 -10.13 2.77 -3.80
N LEU A 84 -9.85 3.26 -5.00
CA LEU A 84 -10.87 3.69 -5.96
C LEU A 84 -11.41 2.47 -6.74
N ASP A 85 -12.39 1.81 -6.14
CA ASP A 85 -13.15 0.69 -6.72
C ASP A 85 -14.67 0.95 -6.69
N ASP A 86 -15.47 0.02 -7.23
CA ASP A 86 -16.94 0.14 -7.24
C ASP A 86 -17.60 0.05 -5.85
N SER A 87 -16.85 -0.34 -4.82
CA SER A 87 -17.34 -0.42 -3.43
C SER A 87 -17.16 0.89 -2.65
N MET A 88 -16.35 1.82 -3.17
CA MET A 88 -16.16 3.15 -2.60
C MET A 88 -17.45 3.99 -2.72
N SER A 89 -17.90 4.55 -1.59
CA SER A 89 -18.94 5.56 -1.56
C SER A 89 -18.31 6.95 -1.61
N ILE A 90 -18.83 7.81 -2.48
CA ILE A 90 -18.38 9.19 -2.65
C ILE A 90 -19.59 10.11 -2.52
N THR A 91 -19.66 10.88 -1.43
CA THR A 91 -20.74 11.83 -1.16
C THR A 91 -20.23 13.26 -1.28
N VAL A 92 -20.91 14.06 -2.10
CA VAL A 92 -20.61 15.49 -2.27
C VAL A 92 -21.54 16.32 -1.41
N LYS A 93 -20.95 17.25 -0.67
CA LYS A 93 -21.65 18.21 0.19
C LYS A 93 -21.28 19.64 -0.19
N ILE A 94 -22.25 20.54 -0.14
CA ILE A 94 -22.04 22.00 -0.25
C ILE A 94 -22.46 22.64 1.05
N ASP A 95 -21.55 23.40 1.66
CA ASP A 95 -21.76 24.06 2.96
C ASP A 95 -22.31 23.09 4.05
N GLY A 96 -21.89 21.82 3.97
CA GLY A 96 -22.27 20.74 4.90
C GLY A 96 -23.52 19.95 4.51
N GLU A 97 -24.32 20.40 3.54
CA GLU A 97 -25.50 19.68 3.08
C GLU A 97 -25.15 18.69 1.97
N SER A 98 -25.57 17.44 2.10
CA SER A 98 -25.39 16.43 1.05
C SER A 98 -26.25 16.77 -0.16
N ILE A 99 -25.61 16.94 -1.30
CA ILE A 99 -26.28 17.31 -2.55
C ILE A 99 -26.30 16.18 -3.57
N GLN A 100 -25.33 15.25 -3.53
CA GLN A 100 -25.18 14.21 -4.53
C GLN A 100 -24.27 13.07 -4.07
N GLU A 101 -24.62 11.83 -4.43
CA GLU A 101 -23.72 10.69 -4.43
C GLU A 101 -23.11 10.50 -5.84
N ILE A 102 -21.80 10.23 -5.89
CA ILE A 102 -21.07 10.01 -7.14
C ILE A 102 -20.54 8.57 -7.15
N TYR A 103 -20.76 7.88 -8.26
CA TYR A 103 -20.16 6.56 -8.47
C TYR A 103 -18.73 6.69 -8.99
N PRO A 104 -17.76 5.93 -8.46
CA PRO A 104 -16.36 5.94 -8.89
C PRO A 104 -16.18 5.85 -10.42
N ASN A 105 -16.97 5.01 -11.09
CA ASN A 105 -16.95 4.84 -12.55
C ASN A 105 -17.45 6.05 -13.37
N LYS A 106 -17.93 7.12 -12.72
CA LYS A 106 -18.36 8.39 -13.36
C LYS A 106 -17.35 9.52 -13.18
N ILE A 107 -16.26 9.29 -12.45
CA ILE A 107 -15.24 10.30 -12.18
C ILE A 107 -14.13 10.18 -13.24
N ALA A 108 -13.63 11.31 -13.71
CA ALA A 108 -12.44 11.32 -14.54
C ALA A 108 -11.22 10.92 -13.70
N VAL A 109 -10.47 9.90 -14.16
CA VAL A 109 -9.31 9.38 -13.44
C VAL A 109 -8.04 9.60 -14.24
N ASP A 110 -7.02 10.12 -13.57
CA ASP A 110 -5.64 10.13 -14.04
C ASP A 110 -4.84 9.08 -13.26
N GLU A 111 -4.09 8.22 -13.95
CA GLU A 111 -3.40 7.08 -13.35
C GLU A 111 -1.89 7.24 -13.46
N THR A 112 -1.20 7.07 -12.32
CA THR A 112 0.26 7.07 -12.26
C THR A 112 0.75 5.69 -11.79
N PRO A 113 1.31 4.86 -12.69
CA PRO A 113 1.86 3.57 -12.29
C PRO A 113 3.18 3.76 -11.53
N VAL A 114 3.27 3.14 -10.35
CA VAL A 114 4.50 3.07 -9.56
C VAL A 114 5.37 1.94 -10.10
N SER A 115 6.52 2.32 -10.66
CA SER A 115 7.47 1.36 -11.23
C SER A 115 8.54 0.95 -10.21
N PRO A 116 8.88 -0.35 -10.11
CA PRO A 116 10.00 -0.82 -9.30
C PRO A 116 11.36 -0.48 -9.91
N ALA A 117 11.45 -0.21 -11.22
CA ALA A 117 12.74 -0.05 -11.91
C ALA A 117 13.67 1.02 -11.30
N PRO A 118 13.20 2.23 -10.94
CA PRO A 118 14.03 3.20 -10.24
C PRO A 118 14.49 2.73 -8.86
N MET A 119 13.69 1.92 -8.16
CA MET A 119 13.99 1.40 -6.82
C MET A 119 15.02 0.27 -6.91
N LEU A 120 14.85 -0.66 -7.86
CA LEU A 120 15.78 -1.75 -8.13
C LEU A 120 17.18 -1.25 -8.50
N SER A 121 17.28 -0.10 -9.18
CA SER A 121 18.58 0.51 -9.51
C SER A 121 19.36 1.02 -8.28
N GLN A 122 18.71 1.10 -7.11
CA GLN A 122 19.28 1.63 -5.87
C GLN A 122 19.56 0.55 -4.82
N ILE A 123 19.16 -0.70 -5.05
CA ILE A 123 19.41 -1.79 -4.11
C ILE A 123 20.69 -2.55 -4.44
N ASN A 124 21.32 -3.12 -3.43
CA ASN A 124 22.50 -3.96 -3.59
C ASN A 124 22.14 -5.36 -4.09
N LYS A 125 23.14 -6.11 -4.57
CA LYS A 125 22.95 -7.49 -5.09
C LYS A 125 22.44 -8.49 -4.05
N ASP A 126 22.62 -8.19 -2.77
CA ASP A 126 22.23 -8.99 -1.61
C ASP A 126 20.97 -8.43 -0.92
N GLU A 127 20.34 -7.42 -1.52
CA GLU A 127 19.07 -6.85 -1.10
C GLU A 127 17.95 -7.34 -2.02
N LEU A 128 16.74 -7.39 -1.46
CA LEU A 128 15.51 -7.65 -2.17
C LEU A 128 14.60 -6.43 -2.03
N LEU A 129 13.87 -6.10 -3.09
CA LEU A 129 12.80 -5.11 -3.00
C LEU A 129 11.57 -5.81 -2.42
N ILE A 130 10.94 -5.20 -1.43
CA ILE A 130 9.73 -5.74 -0.81
C ILE A 130 8.64 -4.69 -0.77
N LEU A 131 7.44 -5.05 -1.23
CA LEU A 131 6.21 -4.32 -0.99
C LEU A 131 5.46 -5.00 0.15
N MET A 132 5.14 -4.21 1.18
CA MET A 132 4.35 -4.61 2.33
C MET A 132 3.15 -3.69 2.47
N GLY A 133 2.12 -4.14 3.16
CA GLY A 133 0.97 -3.30 3.39
C GLY A 133 -0.13 -3.89 4.25
N SER A 134 -1.13 -3.05 4.48
CA SER A 134 -2.35 -3.42 5.17
C SER A 134 -3.56 -2.75 4.55
N VAL A 135 -4.71 -3.40 4.68
CA VAL A 135 -6.03 -2.92 4.25
C VAL A 135 -6.85 -2.64 5.50
N ASP A 136 -7.43 -1.46 5.55
CA ASP A 136 -8.36 -0.97 6.58
C ASP A 136 -9.67 -0.52 5.89
N LYS A 137 -10.67 -0.14 6.67
CA LYS A 137 -11.85 0.60 6.22
C LYS A 137 -11.93 1.92 6.95
N GLY A 138 -12.24 2.98 6.21
CA GLY A 138 -12.27 4.30 6.79
C GLY A 138 -13.21 5.26 6.10
N THR A 139 -13.11 6.52 6.53
CA THR A 139 -13.79 7.65 5.91
C THR A 139 -12.87 8.85 5.96
N LEU A 140 -12.81 9.60 4.86
CA LEU A 140 -11.99 10.80 4.72
C LEU A 140 -12.80 11.89 4.01
N ASN A 141 -12.65 13.12 4.48
CA ASN A 141 -13.23 14.30 3.84
C ASN A 141 -12.16 15.08 3.08
N TRP A 142 -12.48 15.51 1.86
CA TRP A 142 -11.68 16.41 1.06
C TRP A 142 -12.43 17.72 0.90
N THR A 143 -11.80 18.86 1.17
CA THR A 143 -12.48 20.16 1.15
C THR A 143 -11.89 21.13 0.13
N LEU A 144 -12.72 21.99 -0.43
CA LEU A 144 -12.32 23.13 -1.25
C LEU A 144 -13.21 24.32 -0.93
N ASP A 145 -12.58 25.41 -0.50
CA ASP A 145 -13.27 26.67 -0.19
C ASP A 145 -13.50 27.52 -1.44
N ASP A 146 -14.37 28.53 -1.30
CA ASP A 146 -14.62 29.56 -2.33
C ASP A 146 -15.08 29.05 -3.70
N VAL A 147 -15.76 27.89 -3.75
CA VAL A 147 -16.40 27.38 -4.97
C VAL A 147 -17.51 28.33 -5.43
N LYS A 148 -17.53 28.62 -6.74
CA LYS A 148 -18.47 29.54 -7.41
C LYS A 148 -19.46 28.79 -8.29
N GLY A 149 -20.74 29.16 -8.16
CA GLY A 149 -21.83 28.59 -8.96
C GLY A 149 -22.20 27.16 -8.54
N ASP A 150 -23.18 26.59 -9.22
CA ASP A 150 -23.68 25.25 -8.91
C ASP A 150 -22.62 24.17 -9.12
N PHE A 151 -22.63 23.15 -8.25
CA PHE A 151 -21.76 21.99 -8.38
C PHE A 151 -22.00 21.24 -9.68
N LYS A 152 -20.91 20.85 -10.37
CA LYS A 152 -20.96 20.07 -11.61
C LYS A 152 -20.08 18.83 -11.48
N PRO A 153 -20.64 17.61 -11.46
CA PRO A 153 -19.86 16.37 -11.31
C PRO A 153 -18.74 16.21 -12.34
N SER A 154 -18.95 16.69 -13.58
CA SER A 154 -17.97 16.59 -14.66
C SER A 154 -16.70 17.42 -14.45
N LEU A 155 -16.67 18.30 -13.43
CA LEU A 155 -15.49 19.07 -13.07
C LEU A 155 -14.66 18.38 -11.98
N LEU A 156 -15.17 17.29 -11.38
CA LEU A 156 -14.43 16.49 -10.41
C LEU A 156 -13.54 15.49 -11.14
N SER A 157 -12.26 15.46 -10.77
CA SER A 157 -11.32 14.43 -11.20
C SER A 157 -10.49 13.92 -10.03
N VAL A 158 -9.95 12.72 -10.19
CA VAL A 158 -9.10 12.08 -9.20
C VAL A 158 -7.80 11.62 -9.84
N CYS A 159 -6.71 11.70 -9.09
CA CYS A 159 -5.47 11.03 -9.45
C CYS A 159 -5.35 9.77 -8.59
N VAL A 160 -4.92 8.67 -9.20
CA VAL A 160 -4.65 7.42 -8.51
C VAL A 160 -3.24 6.93 -8.81
N GLU A 161 -2.63 6.29 -7.82
CA GLU A 161 -1.40 5.52 -7.97
C GLU A 161 -1.76 4.05 -8.14
N THR A 162 -1.09 3.36 -9.06
CA THR A 162 -1.31 1.92 -9.31
C THR A 162 0.00 1.16 -9.17
N PHE A 163 -0.06 -0.12 -8.81
CA PHE A 163 1.11 -0.94 -8.53
C PHE A 163 1.13 -2.24 -9.37
N PRO A 164 0.88 -2.16 -10.70
CA PRO A 164 0.72 -3.36 -11.53
C PRO A 164 1.97 -4.23 -11.57
N SER A 165 3.16 -3.62 -11.48
CA SER A 165 4.44 -4.34 -11.43
C SER A 165 4.72 -5.05 -10.10
N PHE A 166 3.88 -4.85 -9.09
CA PHE A 166 3.91 -5.59 -7.83
C PHE A 166 2.70 -6.53 -7.70
N GLY A 167 1.94 -6.76 -8.79
CA GLY A 167 0.76 -7.63 -8.78
C GLY A 167 -0.41 -7.11 -7.94
N LEU A 168 -0.37 -5.86 -7.49
CA LEU A 168 -1.45 -5.22 -6.73
C LEU A 168 -2.39 -4.49 -7.70
N GLU A 169 -3.65 -4.92 -7.72
CA GLU A 169 -4.68 -4.39 -8.61
C GLU A 169 -5.32 -3.09 -8.09
N ASP A 170 -5.08 -2.76 -6.82
CA ASP A 170 -5.69 -1.62 -6.15
C ASP A 170 -5.23 -0.28 -6.74
N ARG A 171 -6.18 0.64 -6.89
CA ARG A 171 -5.99 2.00 -7.43
C ARG A 171 -6.07 3.00 -6.28
N LEU A 172 -4.94 3.46 -5.80
CA LEU A 172 -4.84 4.25 -4.58
C LEU A 172 -5.07 5.74 -4.86
N LEU A 173 -6.12 6.31 -4.28
CA LEU A 173 -6.48 7.72 -4.43
C LEU A 173 -5.40 8.63 -3.82
N SER A 174 -4.66 9.34 -4.68
CA SER A 174 -3.58 10.24 -4.27
C SER A 174 -4.02 11.71 -4.18
N SER A 175 -4.98 12.13 -5.02
CA SER A 175 -5.57 13.46 -4.93
C SER A 175 -6.95 13.55 -5.57
N ILE A 176 -7.72 14.55 -5.14
CA ILE A 176 -8.99 14.96 -5.76
C ILE A 176 -8.83 16.41 -6.22
N THR A 177 -9.30 16.72 -7.43
CA THR A 177 -9.38 18.10 -7.92
C THR A 177 -10.80 18.44 -8.37
N TYR A 178 -11.18 19.70 -8.22
CA TYR A 178 -12.42 20.24 -8.77
C TYR A 178 -12.10 21.43 -9.66
N ASN A 179 -12.45 21.33 -10.95
CA ASN A 179 -12.12 22.31 -11.98
C ASN A 179 -10.60 22.62 -12.02
N GLY A 180 -9.77 21.58 -11.84
CA GLY A 180 -8.31 21.69 -11.80
C GLY A 180 -7.73 22.27 -10.51
N ILE A 181 -8.55 22.58 -9.51
CA ILE A 181 -8.11 23.08 -8.20
C ILE A 181 -8.07 21.90 -7.22
N PRO A 182 -6.91 21.61 -6.58
CA PRO A 182 -6.81 20.51 -5.64
C PRO A 182 -7.65 20.74 -4.38
N LEU A 183 -8.33 19.69 -3.93
CA LEU A 183 -8.99 19.66 -2.62
C LEU A 183 -7.94 19.37 -1.55
N THR A 184 -8.21 19.83 -0.33
CA THR A 184 -7.38 19.57 0.86
C THR A 184 -7.94 18.38 1.62
N ALA A 185 -7.10 17.37 1.89
CA ALA A 185 -7.48 16.24 2.72
C ALA A 185 -7.67 16.67 4.18
N GLY A 186 -8.78 16.23 4.78
CA GLY A 186 -9.15 16.48 6.17
C GLY A 186 -8.81 15.30 7.08
N THR A 187 -9.61 15.14 8.14
CA THR A 187 -9.38 14.10 9.15
C THR A 187 -9.79 12.72 8.66
N ASP A 188 -8.91 11.75 8.90
CA ASP A 188 -9.12 10.34 8.62
C ASP A 188 -9.57 9.58 9.88
N THR A 189 -10.48 8.62 9.70
CA THR A 189 -10.87 7.66 10.72
C THR A 189 -10.80 6.25 10.13
N THR A 190 -10.07 5.34 10.79
CA THR A 190 -9.90 3.96 10.32
C THR A 190 -10.33 2.94 11.39
N LYS A 191 -10.63 1.70 10.97
CA LYS A 191 -11.16 0.61 11.80
C LYS A 191 -10.51 -0.75 11.49
N GLY A 192 -9.27 -0.92 11.97
CA GLY A 192 -8.61 -2.22 12.08
C GLY A 192 -7.90 -2.68 10.80
N LYS A 193 -6.80 -3.42 10.94
CA LYS A 193 -5.87 -3.71 9.84
C LYS A 193 -5.85 -5.18 9.44
N ARG A 194 -5.99 -5.48 8.15
CA ARG A 194 -5.71 -6.78 7.53
C ARG A 194 -4.46 -6.66 6.68
N MET A 195 -3.42 -7.43 6.96
CA MET A 195 -2.17 -7.36 6.19
C MET A 195 -2.32 -7.99 4.80
N ILE A 196 -1.71 -7.36 3.80
CA ILE A 196 -1.58 -7.94 2.46
C ILE A 196 -0.43 -8.95 2.44
N GLU A 197 -0.44 -9.83 1.45
CA GLU A 197 0.70 -10.71 1.21
C GLU A 197 1.87 -9.86 0.70
N PRO A 198 3.07 -9.92 1.32
CA PRO A 198 4.21 -9.18 0.82
C PRO A 198 4.60 -9.64 -0.59
N VAL A 199 4.94 -8.70 -1.45
CA VAL A 199 5.52 -9.00 -2.78
C VAL A 199 7.01 -8.75 -2.71
N VAL A 200 7.82 -9.70 -3.18
CA VAL A 200 9.28 -9.62 -3.10
C VAL A 200 9.86 -9.75 -4.50
N LEU A 201 10.69 -8.79 -4.88
CA LEU A 201 11.43 -8.80 -6.14
C LEU A 201 12.93 -8.96 -5.89
N ASN A 202 13.58 -9.76 -6.73
CA ASN A 202 15.04 -9.81 -6.79
C ASN A 202 15.61 -8.52 -7.45
N PRO A 203 16.94 -8.30 -7.42
CA PRO A 203 17.56 -7.14 -8.09
C PRO A 203 17.35 -7.08 -9.61
N GLN A 204 16.98 -8.20 -10.25
CA GLN A 204 16.66 -8.27 -11.67
C GLN A 204 15.20 -7.87 -11.97
N GLY A 205 14.36 -7.76 -10.94
CA GLY A 205 12.94 -7.46 -11.03
C GLY A 205 12.04 -8.67 -11.20
N ASP A 206 12.55 -9.89 -11.00
CA ASP A 206 11.72 -11.09 -10.99
C ASP A 206 11.05 -11.24 -9.62
N ASP A 207 9.77 -11.63 -9.64
CA ASP A 207 9.05 -12.06 -8.44
C ASP A 207 9.75 -13.27 -7.80
N LEU A 208 9.90 -13.23 -6.49
CA LEU A 208 10.42 -14.34 -5.70
C LEU A 208 9.32 -14.88 -4.81
N ASP A 209 8.97 -16.15 -5.02
CA ASP A 209 8.13 -16.88 -4.09
C ASP A 209 8.94 -17.26 -2.84
N LEU A 210 8.24 -17.52 -1.73
CA LEU A 210 8.91 -17.96 -0.50
C LEU A 210 9.65 -19.30 -0.70
N ASP A 211 9.17 -20.15 -1.60
CA ASP A 211 9.80 -21.43 -1.94
C ASP A 211 11.16 -21.23 -2.64
N ASP A 212 11.30 -20.21 -3.50
CA ASP A 212 12.57 -19.87 -4.17
C ASP A 212 13.65 -19.45 -3.16
N MET A 213 13.22 -18.83 -2.05
CA MET A 213 14.09 -18.43 -0.94
C MET A 213 14.49 -19.60 -0.03
N ILE A 214 14.07 -20.83 -0.32
CA ILE A 214 14.53 -22.04 0.36
C ILE A 214 15.54 -22.77 -0.53
N GLU A 215 15.23 -22.94 -1.81
CA GLU A 215 16.04 -23.72 -2.76
C GLU A 215 17.38 -23.03 -3.08
N GLY A 216 17.42 -21.69 -3.10
CA GLY A 216 18.65 -20.93 -3.30
C GLY A 216 19.70 -21.03 -2.17
N PHE A 217 19.48 -21.89 -1.17
CA PHE A 217 20.29 -21.98 0.04
C PHE A 217 20.87 -23.35 0.35
N GLU A 218 20.79 -24.31 -0.58
CA GLU A 218 21.78 -25.38 -0.57
C GLU A 218 23.13 -24.80 -1.04
N LEU A 219 24.12 -24.79 -0.13
CA LEU A 219 25.56 -24.48 -0.28
C LEU A 219 26.03 -23.24 0.52
N GLU A 220 26.26 -23.43 1.83
CA GLU A 220 27.59 -23.48 2.48
C GLU A 220 27.43 -23.63 4.01
#